data_AF-A0A840NB84-F1
#
_entry.id   AF-A0A840NB84-F1
#
_cell.length_a   1.000
_cell.length_b   1.000
_cell.length_c   1.000
_cell.angle_alpha   90.00
_cell.angle_beta   90.00
_cell.angle_gamma   90.00
#
_symmetry.space_group_name_H-M   'P 1'
#
loop_
_entity.id
_entity.type
_entity.pdbx_description
1 polymer ?
#
loop_
_entity_poly.entity_id
_entity_poly.type
_entity_poly.pdbx_seq_one_letter_code
_entity_poly.pdbx_strand_id
1 'polypeptide(L)'
;MEVIERVLKQANTDRFMLIGEFRQQVYRCTTGDEVEEVPAETEAVVHQLLDAGWLEVGGTHQVRYGRLMGPARSVLVPTRSRRKSERWSVLSKPSQWGQRRKTA
;
A
#
# COMPACT_ATOMS: atom_id res chain seq x y z
N MET A 1 5.78 -12.00 6.65
CA MET A 1 5.74 -10.60 7.14
C MET A 1 6.27 -9.60 6.11
N GLU A 2 7.28 -9.99 5.33
CA GLU A 2 7.92 -9.14 4.31
C GLU A 2 6.94 -8.56 3.26
N VAL A 3 5.96 -9.36 2.81
CA VAL A 3 4.94 -8.91 1.84
C VAL A 3 4.06 -7.80 2.39
N ILE A 4 3.64 -7.89 3.66
CA ILE A 4 2.79 -6.85 4.30
C ILE A 4 3.56 -5.54 4.42
N GLU A 5 4.81 -5.60 4.87
CA GLU A 5 5.66 -4.41 4.97
C GLU A 5 5.93 -3.81 3.58
N ARG A 6 6.16 -4.66 2.56
CA ARG A 6 6.30 -4.23 1.16
C ARG A 6 5.04 -3.51 0.69
N VAL A 7 3.86 -4.09 0.89
CA VAL A 7 2.57 -3.49 0.46
C VAL A 7 2.31 -2.18 1.19
N LEU A 8 2.56 -2.08 2.49
CA LEU A 8 2.38 -0.83 3.24
C LEU A 8 3.38 0.25 2.81
N LYS A 9 4.62 -0.11 2.49
CA LYS A 9 5.60 0.83 1.92
C LYS A 9 5.19 1.26 0.51
N GLN A 10 4.76 0.31 -0.31
CA GLN A 10 4.30 0.57 -1.67
C GLN A 10 3.08 1.49 -1.64
N ALA A 11 2.07 1.23 -0.81
CA ALA A 11 0.86 2.06 -0.70
C ALA A 11 1.15 3.50 -0.25
N ASN A 12 2.29 3.74 0.39
CA ASN A 12 2.71 5.07 0.84
C ASN A 12 3.46 5.86 -0.26
N THR A 13 3.99 5.16 -1.26
CA THR A 13 4.74 5.74 -2.39
C THR A 13 3.91 5.73 -3.68
N ASP A 14 3.34 4.58 -3.98
CA ASP A 14 2.52 4.27 -5.15
C ASP A 14 1.07 4.12 -4.72
N ARG A 15 0.17 4.78 -5.45
CA ARG A 15 -1.27 4.73 -5.15
C ARG A 15 -1.85 3.42 -5.68
N PHE A 16 -2.48 2.63 -4.82
CA PHE A 16 -3.31 1.50 -5.27
C PHE A 16 -4.72 1.97 -5.62
N MET A 17 -5.33 1.30 -6.59
CA MET A 17 -6.65 1.57 -7.12
C MET A 17 -7.47 0.27 -7.15
N LEU A 18 -8.74 0.34 -6.79
CA LEU A 18 -9.70 -0.77 -6.90
C LEU A 18 -10.56 -0.56 -8.14
N ILE A 19 -10.57 -1.53 -9.04
CA ILE A 19 -11.30 -1.49 -10.31
C ILE A 19 -12.35 -2.60 -10.33
N GLY A 20 -13.56 -2.24 -10.78
CA GLY A 20 -14.68 -3.16 -10.90
C GLY A 20 -15.55 -3.18 -9.64
N GLU A 21 -16.86 -3.35 -9.87
CA GLU A 21 -17.88 -3.23 -8.82
C GLU A 21 -17.98 -4.49 -7.96
N PHE A 22 -17.88 -5.67 -8.59
CA PHE A 22 -18.12 -6.96 -7.94
C PHE A 22 -16.85 -7.67 -7.47
N ARG A 23 -15.75 -7.54 -8.22
CA ARG A 23 -14.48 -8.24 -7.96
C ARG A 23 -13.32 -7.33 -7.54
N GLN A 24 -13.58 -6.03 -7.33
CA GLN A 24 -12.65 -4.99 -6.84
C GLN A 24 -11.15 -5.33 -7.01
N GLN A 25 -10.72 -5.50 -8.25
CA GLN A 25 -9.36 -5.90 -8.55
C GLN A 25 -8.40 -4.77 -8.19
N VAL A 26 -7.26 -5.14 -7.60
CA VAL A 26 -6.25 -4.18 -7.17
C VAL A 26 -5.29 -3.88 -8.32
N TYR A 27 -5.14 -2.60 -8.63
CA TYR A 27 -4.18 -2.09 -9.58
C TYR A 27 -3.24 -1.10 -8.91
N ARG A 28 -2.02 -0.97 -9.42
CA ARG A 28 -1.05 0.05 -9.02
C ARG A 28 -1.07 1.19 -10.03
N CYS A 29 -1.17 2.42 -9.55
CA CYS A 29 -1.00 3.62 -10.37
C CYS A 29 0.49 3.82 -10.69
N THR A 30 0.83 3.94 -11.97
CA THR A 30 2.21 4.15 -12.42
C THR A 30 2.49 5.62 -12.67
N THR A 31 1.89 6.20 -13.70
CA THR A 31 2.08 7.60 -14.10
C THR A 31 0.74 8.22 -14.48
N GLY A 32 0.42 9.38 -13.92
CA GLY A 32 -0.81 10.11 -14.21
C GLY A 32 -2.05 9.31 -13.81
N ASP A 33 -2.85 8.92 -14.82
CA ASP A 33 -4.08 8.13 -14.74
C ASP A 33 -3.89 6.66 -15.15
N GLU A 34 -2.67 6.24 -15.50
CA GLU A 34 -2.38 4.87 -15.94
C GLU A 34 -2.19 3.92 -14.76
N VAL A 35 -2.71 2.71 -14.92
CA VAL A 35 -2.69 1.67 -13.89
C VAL A 35 -2.26 0.32 -14.45
N GLU A 36 -1.54 -0.45 -13.65
CA GLU A 36 -1.06 -1.80 -13.95
C GLU A 36 -1.61 -2.81 -12.95
N GLU A 37 -1.88 -4.03 -13.42
CA GLU A 37 -2.35 -5.12 -12.57
C GLU A 37 -1.24 -5.53 -11.59
N VAL A 38 -1.62 -5.77 -10.34
CA VAL A 38 -0.67 -6.27 -9.33
C VAL A 38 -0.69 -7.80 -9.30
N PRO A 39 0.39 -8.45 -8.86
CA PRO A 39 0.38 -9.90 -8.65
C PRO A 39 -0.72 -10.30 -7.65
N ALA A 40 -1.36 -11.45 -7.86
CA ALA A 40 -2.47 -11.94 -7.02
C ALA A 40 -2.16 -11.99 -5.51
N GLU A 41 -0.91 -12.26 -5.14
CA GLU A 41 -0.45 -12.20 -3.74
C GLU A 41 -0.55 -10.79 -3.16
N THR A 42 -0.22 -9.77 -3.95
CA THR A 42 -0.29 -8.36 -3.56
C THR A 42 -1.75 -7.92 -3.43
N GLU A 43 -2.59 -8.33 -4.37
CA GLU A 43 -4.04 -8.10 -4.33
C GLU A 43 -4.66 -8.69 -3.05
N ALA A 44 -4.38 -9.97 -2.75
CA ALA A 44 -4.88 -10.64 -1.55
C ALA A 44 -4.46 -9.91 -0.25
N VAL A 45 -3.21 -9.45 -0.18
CA VAL A 45 -2.74 -8.68 0.99
C VAL A 45 -3.40 -7.30 1.09
N VAL A 46 -3.62 -6.61 -0.03
CA VAL A 46 -4.34 -5.32 -0.02
C VAL A 46 -5.75 -5.50 0.51
N HIS A 47 -6.48 -6.54 0.07
CA HIS A 47 -7.80 -6.86 0.61
C HIS A 47 -7.76 -7.19 2.11
N GLN A 48 -6.82 -8.02 2.55
CA GLN A 48 -6.65 -8.32 3.97
C GLN A 48 -6.37 -7.05 4.81
N LEU A 49 -5.59 -6.12 4.29
CA LEU A 49 -5.28 -4.86 4.97
C LEU A 49 -6.45 -3.88 4.97
N LEU A 50 -7.30 -3.90 3.93
CA LEU A 50 -8.57 -3.16 3.91
C LEU A 50 -9.53 -3.73 4.97
N ASP A 51 -9.71 -5.05 5.00
CA ASP A 51 -10.59 -5.73 5.96
C ASP A 51 -10.15 -5.51 7.41
N ALA A 52 -8.83 -5.53 7.64
CA ALA A 52 -8.25 -5.26 8.95
C ALA A 52 -8.16 -3.76 9.32
N GLY A 53 -8.63 -2.86 8.44
CA GLY A 53 -8.66 -1.41 8.67
C GLY A 53 -7.28 -0.73 8.69
N TRP A 54 -6.26 -1.39 8.15
CA TRP A 54 -4.93 -0.82 7.94
C TRP A 54 -4.88 0.06 6.70
N LEU A 55 -5.71 -0.24 5.70
CA LEU A 55 -5.97 0.58 4.52
C LEU A 55 -7.43 1.03 4.53
N GLU A 56 -7.74 2.09 3.78
CA GLU A 56 -9.11 2.58 3.60
C GLU A 56 -9.40 2.81 2.12
N VAL A 57 -10.65 2.63 1.73
CA VAL A 57 -11.09 2.96 0.37
C VAL A 57 -11.46 4.44 0.30
N GLY A 58 -10.74 5.19 -0.53
CA GLY A 58 -10.95 6.60 -0.79
C GLY A 58 -11.93 6.87 -1.94
N GLY A 59 -11.76 8.05 -2.52
CA GLY A 59 -12.61 8.57 -3.58
C GLY A 59 -12.46 7.85 -4.92
N THR A 60 -13.43 8.10 -5.80
CA THR A 60 -13.46 7.56 -7.16
C THR A 60 -12.71 8.48 -8.12
N HIS A 61 -11.88 7.88 -8.97
CA HIS A 61 -11.11 8.54 -10.03
C HIS A 61 -11.32 7.81 -11.35
N GLN A 62 -11.13 8.51 -12.46
CA GLN A 62 -11.04 7.88 -13.77
C GLN A 62 -9.59 7.43 -13.98
N VAL A 63 -9.41 6.16 -14.32
CA VAL A 63 -8.11 5.58 -14.63
C VAL A 63 -8.15 4.84 -15.95
N ARG A 64 -6.98 4.69 -16.56
CA ARG A 64 -6.78 4.03 -17.83
C ARG A 64 -6.07 2.71 -17.60
N TYR A 65 -6.77 1.62 -17.87
CA TYR A 65 -6.24 0.25 -17.83
C TYR A 65 -6.18 -0.29 -19.26
N GLY A 66 -4.96 -0.35 -19.82
CA GLY A 66 -4.76 -0.66 -21.23
C GLY A 66 -5.45 0.36 -22.15
N ARG A 67 -6.40 -0.10 -22.97
CA ARG A 67 -7.15 0.76 -23.93
C ARG A 67 -8.48 1.28 -23.37
N LEU A 68 -8.84 0.91 -22.15
CA LEU A 68 -10.13 1.25 -21.54
C LEU A 68 -9.91 2.29 -20.44
N MET A 69 -10.84 3.24 -20.35
CA MET A 69 -10.97 4.14 -19.21
C MET A 69 -12.18 3.75 -18.39
N GLY A 70 -12.06 3.82 -17.07
CA GLY A 70 -13.17 3.51 -16.19
C GLY A 70 -13.00 4.07 -14.78
N PRO A 71 -14.09 4.02 -13.99
CA PRO A 71 -14.06 4.43 -12.60
C PRO A 71 -13.26 3.44 -11.75
N ALA A 72 -12.43 3.98 -10.86
CA ALA A 72 -11.65 3.21 -9.91
C ALA A 72 -11.60 3.94 -8.57
N ARG A 73 -11.58 3.20 -7.46
CA ARG A 73 -11.53 3.77 -6.11
C ARG A 73 -10.11 3.78 -5.59
N SER A 74 -9.65 4.90 -5.06
CA SER A 74 -8.32 4.98 -4.46
C SER A 74 -8.22 4.15 -3.19
N VAL A 75 -7.06 3.57 -2.94
CA VAL A 75 -6.72 2.95 -1.65
C VAL A 75 -5.79 3.89 -0.91
N LEU A 76 -6.17 4.24 0.31
CA LEU A 76 -5.48 5.17 1.16
C LEU A 76 -4.78 4.44 2.30
N VAL A 77 -3.66 5.02 2.74
CA VAL A 77 -2.99 4.62 3.99
C VAL A 77 -3.36 5.65 5.07
N PRO A 78 -4.24 5.32 6.03
CA PRO A 78 -4.59 6.22 7.10
C PRO A 78 -3.36 6.64 7.92
N THR A 79 -3.38 7.85 8.48
CA THR A 79 -2.24 8.38 9.25
C THR A 79 -1.84 7.46 10.41
N ARG A 80 -2.82 6.81 11.05
CA ARG A 80 -2.56 5.83 12.12
C ARG A 80 -1.73 4.65 11.65
N SER A 81 -2.03 4.13 10.46
CA SER A 81 -1.35 2.98 9.85
C SER A 81 0.05 3.39 9.41
N ARG A 82 0.17 4.59 8.82
CA ARG A 82 1.46 5.15 8.41
C ARG A 82 2.42 5.29 9.59
N ARG A 83 1.97 5.91 10.69
CA ARG A 83 2.79 6.08 11.92
C ARG A 83 3.22 4.75 12.53
N LYS A 84 2.36 3.73 12.51
CA LYS A 84 2.71 2.38 12.99
C LYS A 84 3.76 1.72 12.09
N SER A 85 3.60 1.80 10.77
CA SER A 85 4.57 1.29 9.79
C SER A 85 5.94 1.96 9.93
N GLU A 86 5.98 3.29 10.05
CA GLU A 86 7.21 4.05 10.31
C GLU A 86 7.89 3.59 11.61
N ARG A 87 7.13 3.42 12.69
CA ARG A 87 7.66 2.95 13.97
C ARG A 87 8.23 1.53 13.87
N TRP A 88 7.56 0.63 13.17
CA TRP A 88 8.07 -0.73 12.94
C TRP A 88 9.37 -0.73 12.14
N SER A 89 9.46 0.09 11.08
CA SER A 89 10.68 0.24 10.26
C SER A 89 11.89 0.72 11.07
N VAL A 90 11.67 1.55 12.10
CA VAL A 90 12.72 1.99 13.04
C VAL A 90 13.12 0.85 13.97
N LEU A 91 12.14 0.10 14.50
CA LEU A 91 12.38 -0.99 15.46
C LEU A 91 12.95 -2.26 14.81
N SER A 92 12.70 -2.48 13.52
CA SER A 92 13.20 -3.64 12.76
C SER A 92 14.66 -3.50 12.31
N LYS A 93 15.37 -2.44 12.74
CA LYS A 93 16.80 -2.20 12.47
C LYS A 93 17.63 -2.30 13.77
N PRO A 94 18.00 -3.51 14.23
CA PRO A 94 18.70 -3.73 15.50
C PRO A 94 20.14 -3.21 15.51
N SER A 95 20.75 -2.90 14.36
CA SER A 95 22.14 -2.43 14.28
C SER A 95 22.38 -1.11 15.03
N GLN A 96 21.31 -0.34 15.31
CA GLN A 96 21.37 0.88 16.14
C GLN A 96 21.19 0.61 17.64
N TRP A 97 20.72 -0.57 18.05
CA TRP A 97 20.50 -0.92 19.46
C TRP A 97 21.80 -1.25 20.20
N GLY A 98 22.89 -1.54 19.48
CA GLY A 98 24.20 -1.87 20.04
C GLY A 98 25.23 -0.72 20.07
N GLN A 99 24.97 0.45 19.49
CA GLN A 99 25.95 1.55 19.44
C GLN A 99 25.89 2.52 20.62
N ARG A 100 25.00 2.31 21.59
CA ARG A 100 24.93 3.14 22.79
C ARG A 100 25.92 2.63 23.85
N ARG A 101 27.08 3.30 23.89
CA ARG A 101 28.08 3.43 24.97
C ARG A 101 29.18 2.37 25.08
N LYS A 102 30.34 2.70 24.50
CA LYS A 102 31.60 2.73 25.26
C LYS A 102 32.16 4.16 25.16
N THR A 103 31.71 5.03 26.05
CA THR A 103 32.51 6.19 26.45
C THR A 103 33.63 5.65 27.33
N ALA A 104 34.82 5.53 26.76
CA ALA A 104 36.07 5.42 27.50
C ALA A 104 36.46 6.81 28.01
#